data_AF-A0A2G2AT69-F1
#
_entry.id   AF-A0A2G2AT69-F1
#
_cell.length_a   1.000
_cell.length_b   1.000
_cell.length_c   1.000
_cell.angle_alpha   90.00
_cell.angle_beta   90.00
_cell.angle_gamma   90.00
#
_symmetry.space_group_name_H-M   'P 1'
#
loop_
_entity.id
_entity.type
_entity.pdbx_description
1 polymer ?
#
loop_
_entity_poly.entity_id
_entity_poly.type
_entity_poly.pdbx_seq_one_letter_code
_entity_poly.pdbx_strand_id
1 'polypeptide(L)'
;MGILLIALGAGLFFGLFIFFICEEKSLKNADFSDMKGLFTAEKKISEVAGEFNTIRYLMIFFLIMLAFDFTVIYFLFEANSFGMQEILAYIFTPALLGSWIILLVKWTYQPIIKLVSSFMFGSVYMGAAITAFAITYFLSL
;
A
#
# COMPACT_ATOMS: atom_id res chain seq x y z
N MET A 1 -4.97 22.08 10.64
CA MET A 1 -4.67 20.80 11.33
C MET A 1 -5.79 19.77 11.26
N GLY A 2 -7.05 20.09 11.58
CA GLY A 2 -8.14 19.08 11.57
C GLY A 2 -8.37 18.39 10.22
N ILE A 3 -8.29 19.15 9.12
CA ILE A 3 -8.43 18.63 7.75
C ILE A 3 -7.31 17.66 7.36
N LEU A 4 -6.07 17.92 7.81
CA LEU A 4 -4.93 17.02 7.61
C LEU A 4 -5.13 15.70 8.35
N LEU A 5 -5.64 15.73 9.59
CA LEU A 5 -5.95 14.52 10.36
C LEU A 5 -7.02 13.66 9.67
N ILE A 6 -8.01 14.30 9.05
CA ILE A 6 -9.04 13.59 8.27
C ILE A 6 -8.42 12.95 7.03
N ALA A 7 -7.54 13.66 6.30
CA ALA A 7 -6.83 13.10 5.15
C ALA A 7 -5.94 11.91 5.56
N LEU A 8 -5.20 12.04 6.66
CA LEU A 8 -4.36 10.97 7.22
C LEU A 8 -5.18 9.73 7.58
N GLY A 9 -6.28 9.92 8.30
CA GLY A 9 -7.19 8.83 8.65
C GLY A 9 -7.79 8.19 7.40
N ALA A 10 -8.27 9.00 6.45
CA ALA A 10 -8.86 8.50 5.21
C ALA A 10 -7.85 7.68 4.39
N GLY A 11 -6.63 8.19 4.19
CA GLY A 11 -5.56 7.48 3.49
C GLY A 11 -5.19 6.16 4.18
N LEU A 12 -5.09 6.16 5.52
CA LEU A 12 -4.79 4.95 6.29
C LEU A 12 -5.91 3.89 6.18
N PHE A 13 -7.15 4.24 6.49
CA PHE A 13 -8.26 3.28 6.49
C PHE A 13 -8.61 2.80 5.09
N PHE A 14 -8.62 3.70 4.11
CA PHE A 14 -8.87 3.33 2.72
C PHE A 14 -7.75 2.44 2.17
N GLY A 15 -6.49 2.82 2.42
CA GLY A 15 -5.33 2.02 2.01
C GLY A 15 -5.38 0.62 2.61
N LEU A 16 -5.62 0.49 3.92
CA LEU A 16 -5.73 -0.82 4.58
C LEU A 16 -6.88 -1.65 4.00
N PHE A 17 -8.04 -1.04 3.77
CA PHE A 17 -9.21 -1.74 3.24
C PHE A 17 -8.94 -2.31 1.84
N ILE A 18 -8.41 -1.50 0.92
CA ILE A 18 -8.08 -1.96 -0.44
C ILE A 18 -6.96 -3.01 -0.39
N PHE A 19 -5.95 -2.80 0.45
CA PHE A 19 -4.86 -3.76 0.60
C PHE A 19 -5.36 -5.14 1.05
N PHE A 20 -6.22 -5.20 2.07
CA PHE A 20 -6.80 -6.47 2.52
C PHE A 20 -7.64 -7.16 1.44
N ILE A 21 -8.40 -6.40 0.63
CA ILE A 21 -9.16 -6.97 -0.50
C ILE A 21 -8.22 -7.54 -1.57
N CYS A 22 -7.19 -6.77 -1.96
CA CYS A 22 -6.21 -7.19 -2.94
C CYS A 22 -5.45 -8.44 -2.46
N GLU A 23 -5.10 -8.47 -1.18
CA GLU A 23 -4.43 -9.58 -0.56
C GLU A 23 -5.31 -10.84 -0.44
N GLU A 24 -6.56 -10.71 -0.01
CA GLU A 24 -7.48 -11.85 0.06
C GLU A 24 -7.71 -12.46 -1.33
N LYS A 25 -7.83 -11.62 -2.37
CA LYS A 25 -7.91 -12.08 -3.76
C LYS A 25 -6.61 -12.70 -4.26
N SER A 26 -5.45 -12.18 -3.84
CA SER A 26 -4.14 -12.78 -4.16
C SER A 26 -4.02 -14.17 -3.52
N LEU A 27 -4.46 -14.33 -2.27
CA LEU A 27 -4.40 -15.59 -1.54
C LEU A 27 -5.41 -16.62 -2.05
N LYS A 28 -6.64 -16.23 -2.42
CA LYS A 28 -7.64 -17.15 -2.98
C LYS A 28 -7.27 -17.71 -4.36
N ASN A 29 -6.43 -17.00 -5.11
CA ASN A 29 -5.92 -17.47 -6.40
C ASN A 29 -4.59 -18.24 -6.28
N ALA A 30 -4.07 -18.41 -5.06
CA ALA A 30 -2.87 -19.17 -4.81
C ALA A 30 -3.20 -20.64 -4.56
N ASP A 31 -2.59 -21.54 -5.32
CA ASP A 31 -2.71 -22.98 -5.11
C ASP A 31 -1.87 -23.37 -3.87
N PHE A 32 -2.54 -23.53 -2.72
CA PHE A 32 -1.90 -23.83 -1.44
C PHE A 32 -1.26 -25.23 -1.35
N SER A 33 -1.39 -26.05 -2.40
CA SER A 33 -0.71 -27.35 -2.48
C SER A 33 0.82 -27.21 -2.47
N ASP A 34 1.36 -26.07 -2.89
CA ASP A 34 2.81 -25.83 -3.05
C ASP A 34 3.47 -25.05 -1.90
N MET A 35 2.70 -24.65 -0.86
CA MET A 35 3.25 -23.93 0.30
C MET A 35 4.26 -24.75 1.13
N LYS A 36 4.25 -26.09 1.00
CA LYS A 36 5.27 -26.96 1.61
C LYS A 36 6.61 -26.95 0.84
N GLY A 37 6.60 -26.60 -0.45
CA GLY A 37 7.80 -26.48 -1.29
C GLY A 37 8.54 -25.15 -1.12
N LEU A 38 7.86 -24.12 -0.59
CA LEU A 38 8.42 -22.78 -0.37
C LEU A 38 9.53 -22.74 0.70
N PHE A 39 9.63 -23.78 1.54
CA PHE A 39 10.60 -23.89 2.64
C PHE A 39 11.69 -24.94 2.41
N THR A 40 11.57 -25.76 1.36
CA THR A 40 12.53 -26.84 1.05
C THR A 40 13.35 -26.60 -0.22
N ALA A 41 12.95 -25.65 -1.07
CA ALA A 41 13.72 -25.23 -2.23
C ALA A 41 14.07 -23.73 -2.12
N GLU A 42 15.31 -23.35 -2.45
CA GLU A 42 15.70 -21.98 -2.78
C GLU A 42 14.98 -21.52 -4.06
N LYS A 43 13.64 -21.43 -4.04
CA LYS A 43 12.89 -20.85 -5.16
C LYS A 43 13.18 -19.34 -5.19
N LYS A 44 13.58 -18.84 -6.36
CA LYS A 44 13.87 -17.42 -6.56
C LYS A 44 12.60 -16.60 -6.32
N ILE A 45 12.73 -15.43 -5.70
CA ILE A 45 11.62 -14.48 -5.41
C ILE A 45 10.77 -14.21 -6.67
N SER A 46 11.37 -14.26 -7.87
CA SER A 46 10.69 -14.11 -9.16
C SER A 46 9.67 -15.21 -9.47
N GLU A 47 9.90 -16.44 -9.05
CA GLU A 47 9.02 -17.58 -9.31
C GLU A 47 7.80 -17.55 -8.37
N VAL A 48 8.01 -17.18 -7.11
CA VAL A 48 6.94 -17.00 -6.11
C VAL A 48 6.07 -15.78 -6.44
N ALA A 49 6.63 -14.70 -6.97
CA ALA A 49 5.86 -13.52 -7.35
C ALA A 49 4.94 -13.76 -8.57
N GLY A 50 5.30 -14.70 -9.45
CA GLY A 50 4.51 -15.12 -10.61
C GLY A 50 3.38 -16.08 -10.25
N GLU A 51 3.65 -17.10 -9.41
CA GLU A 51 2.67 -18.12 -9.01
C GLU A 51 1.48 -17.54 -8.20
N PHE A 52 1.70 -16.49 -7.40
CA PHE A 52 0.67 -15.94 -6.50
C PHE A 52 -0.14 -14.78 -7.10
N ASN A 53 0.04 -14.43 -8.38
CA ASN A 53 -0.51 -13.21 -9.01
C ASN A 53 -0.24 -11.93 -8.20
N THR A 54 0.73 -11.94 -7.29
CA THR A 54 0.97 -10.89 -6.32
C THR A 54 1.27 -9.58 -7.02
N ILE A 55 2.06 -9.61 -8.10
CA ILE A 55 2.39 -8.43 -8.91
C ILE A 55 1.12 -7.77 -9.49
N ARG A 56 0.16 -8.58 -9.97
CA ARG A 56 -1.09 -8.07 -10.54
C ARG A 56 -1.93 -7.36 -9.49
N TYR A 57 -2.11 -7.96 -8.31
CA TYR A 57 -2.90 -7.35 -7.24
C TYR A 57 -2.21 -6.16 -6.59
N LEU A 58 -0.87 -6.16 -6.56
CA LEU A 58 -0.07 -5.03 -6.11
C LEU A 58 -0.15 -3.84 -7.07
N MET A 59 -0.15 -4.11 -8.39
CA MET A 59 -0.40 -3.07 -9.40
C MET A 59 -1.82 -2.51 -9.31
N ILE A 60 -2.83 -3.35 -9.06
CA ILE A 60 -4.20 -2.89 -8.83
C ILE A 60 -4.26 -2.01 -7.58
N PHE A 61 -3.61 -2.41 -6.48
CA PHE A 61 -3.50 -1.61 -5.27
C PHE A 61 -2.84 -0.25 -5.55
N PHE A 62 -1.71 -0.26 -6.27
CA PHE A 62 -1.02 0.97 -6.69
C PHE A 62 -1.92 1.92 -7.48
N LEU A 63 -2.64 1.42 -8.50
CA LEU A 63 -3.51 2.25 -9.35
C LEU A 63 -4.69 2.84 -8.57
N ILE A 64 -5.31 2.05 -7.69
CA ILE A 64 -6.41 2.53 -6.85
C ILE A 64 -5.90 3.60 -5.88
N MET A 65 -4.76 3.37 -5.25
CA MET A 65 -4.16 4.35 -4.33
C MET A 65 -3.74 5.62 -5.05
N LEU A 66 -3.15 5.51 -6.24
CA LEU A 66 -2.76 6.66 -7.04
C LEU A 66 -3.97 7.54 -7.39
N ALA A 67 -5.09 6.94 -7.81
CA ALA A 67 -6.31 7.70 -8.12
C ALA A 67 -6.90 8.37 -6.87
N PHE A 68 -6.88 7.67 -5.73
CA PHE A 68 -7.34 8.20 -4.46
C PHE A 68 -6.45 9.36 -3.98
N ASP A 69 -5.13 9.17 -3.95
CA ASP A 69 -4.17 10.18 -3.54
C ASP A 69 -4.22 11.39 -4.45
N PHE A 70 -4.35 11.21 -5.76
CA PHE A 70 -4.54 12.33 -6.69
C PHE A 70 -5.77 13.18 -6.34
N THR A 71 -6.89 12.52 -6.02
CA THR A 71 -8.12 13.21 -5.59
C THR A 71 -7.90 13.97 -4.28
N VAL A 72 -7.25 13.35 -3.31
CA VAL A 72 -6.93 13.99 -2.02
C VAL A 72 -6.00 15.19 -2.22
N ILE A 73 -4.97 15.06 -3.07
CA ILE A 73 -4.00 16.14 -3.29
C ILE A 73 -4.66 17.33 -3.99
N TYR A 74 -5.41 17.07 -5.07
CA TYR A 74 -6.08 18.13 -5.84
C TYR A 74 -7.14 18.88 -5.01
N PHE A 75 -7.99 18.16 -4.27
CA PHE A 75 -9.08 18.80 -3.51
C PHE A 75 -8.69 19.29 -2.12
N LEU A 76 -7.69 18.69 -1.46
CA LEU A 76 -7.29 19.08 -0.10
C LEU A 76 -5.95 19.79 -0.05
N PHE A 77 -4.90 19.30 -0.71
CA PHE A 77 -3.56 19.86 -0.54
C PHE A 77 -3.40 21.19 -1.28
N GLU A 78 -3.84 21.26 -2.54
CA GLU A 78 -3.78 22.48 -3.33
C GLU A 78 -4.73 23.55 -2.75
N ALA A 79 -5.96 23.16 -2.41
CA ALA A 79 -6.97 24.07 -1.86
C ALA A 79 -6.60 24.68 -0.49
N ASN A 80 -5.80 23.98 0.34
CA ASN A 80 -5.38 24.46 1.66
C ASN A 80 -3.94 24.98 1.69
N SER A 81 -3.24 25.02 0.54
CA SER A 81 -1.84 25.46 0.43
C SER A 81 -0.91 24.80 1.45
N PHE A 82 -1.05 23.48 1.62
CA PHE A 82 -0.23 22.74 2.59
C PHE A 82 1.25 22.72 2.21
N GLY A 83 2.11 22.80 3.22
CA GLY A 83 3.55 22.81 3.04
C GLY A 83 4.15 21.41 2.88
N MET A 84 5.47 21.38 2.71
CA MET A 84 6.23 20.14 2.53
C MET A 84 6.15 19.20 3.75
N GLN A 85 5.97 19.75 4.96
CA GLN A 85 5.86 18.95 6.18
C GLN A 85 4.57 18.14 6.21
N GLU A 86 3.46 18.73 5.81
CA GLU A 86 2.14 18.10 5.74
C GLU A 86 2.09 17.02 4.65
N ILE A 87 2.73 17.29 3.51
CA ILE A 87 2.88 16.32 2.41
C ILE A 87 3.64 15.08 2.90
N LEU A 88 4.78 15.27 3.57
CA LEU A 88 5.56 14.17 4.13
C LEU A 88 4.77 13.41 5.19
N ALA A 89 4.03 14.10 6.07
CA ALA A 89 3.16 13.45 7.03
C ALA A 89 2.12 12.56 6.35
N TYR A 90 1.50 13.03 5.26
CA TYR A 90 0.52 12.24 4.50
C TYR A 90 1.11 11.02 3.79
N ILE A 91 2.36 11.09 3.33
CA ILE A 91 3.03 9.95 2.70
C ILE A 91 3.46 8.92 3.77
N PHE A 92 4.14 9.39 4.82
CA PHE A 92 4.82 8.50 5.75
C PHE A 92 3.91 7.97 6.87
N THR A 93 3.02 8.79 7.41
CA THR A 93 2.21 8.38 8.57
C THR A 93 1.25 7.23 8.24
N PRO A 94 0.44 7.28 7.16
CA PRO A 94 -0.43 6.18 6.79
C PRO A 94 0.37 4.93 6.39
N ALA A 95 1.48 5.09 5.66
CA ALA A 95 2.32 3.98 5.24
C ALA A 95 2.94 3.24 6.44
N LEU A 96 3.50 3.95 7.41
CA LEU A 96 4.13 3.36 8.61
C LEU A 96 3.08 2.76 9.54
N LEU A 97 2.01 3.49 9.84
CA LEU A 97 0.96 3.00 10.73
C LEU A 97 0.21 1.81 10.12
N GLY A 98 -0.13 1.87 8.83
CA GLY A 98 -0.79 0.75 8.14
C GLY A 98 0.12 -0.48 8.06
N SER A 99 1.41 -0.31 7.80
CA SER A 99 2.41 -1.38 7.87
C SER A 99 2.42 -2.04 9.27
N TRP A 100 2.45 -1.22 10.32
CA TRP A 100 2.44 -1.71 11.69
C TRP A 100 1.14 -2.44 12.04
N ILE A 101 -0.02 -1.94 11.61
CA ILE A 101 -1.32 -2.60 11.79
C ILE A 101 -1.32 -3.97 11.10
N ILE A 102 -0.79 -4.08 9.87
CA ILE A 102 -0.71 -5.37 9.15
C ILE A 102 0.15 -6.38 9.92
N LEU A 103 1.28 -5.95 10.50
CA LEU A 103 2.11 -6.79 11.36
C LEU A 103 1.35 -7.29 12.60
N LEU A 104 0.53 -6.43 13.21
CA LEU A 104 -0.22 -6.74 14.41
C LEU A 104 -1.48 -7.59 14.17
N VAL A 105 -2.17 -7.44 13.04
CA VAL A 105 -3.46 -8.12 12.79
C VAL A 105 -3.27 -9.56 12.32
N LYS A 106 -2.20 -9.85 11.59
CA LYS A 106 -2.00 -11.17 10.95
C LYS A 106 -1.50 -12.27 11.89
N TRP A 107 -2.06 -12.47 13.07
CA TRP A 107 -1.55 -13.43 14.06
C TRP A 107 -1.39 -14.88 13.56
N THR A 108 -2.23 -15.30 12.61
CA THR A 108 -2.30 -16.68 12.10
C THR A 108 -1.29 -17.03 11.01
N TYR A 109 -0.65 -16.05 10.36
CA TYR A 109 0.31 -16.31 9.27
C TYR A 109 1.75 -16.44 9.78
N GLN A 110 2.61 -17.12 9.01
CA GLN A 110 4.04 -17.24 9.32
C GLN A 110 4.72 -15.85 9.34
N PRO A 111 5.71 -15.60 10.23
CA PRO A 111 6.32 -14.27 10.42
C PRO A 111 6.88 -13.61 9.16
N ILE A 112 7.47 -14.40 8.25
CA ILE A 112 8.08 -13.90 7.01
C ILE A 112 7.03 -13.31 6.06
N ILE A 113 5.87 -13.96 5.93
CA ILE A 113 4.77 -13.49 5.07
C ILE A 113 4.19 -12.17 5.61
N LYS A 114 4.15 -11.99 6.94
CA LYS A 114 3.73 -10.72 7.56
C LYS A 114 4.68 -9.59 7.23
N LEU A 115 5.99 -9.85 7.34
CA LEU A 115 7.03 -8.86 7.06
C LEU A 115 6.95 -8.39 5.60
N VAL A 116 6.86 -9.33 4.66
CA VAL A 116 6.76 -9.02 3.23
C VAL A 116 5.47 -8.24 2.93
N SER A 117 4.33 -8.69 3.44
CA SER A 117 3.04 -8.02 3.23
C SER A 117 3.02 -6.59 3.81
N SER A 118 3.55 -6.41 5.02
CA SER A 118 3.72 -5.08 5.62
C SER A 118 4.62 -4.18 4.80
N PHE A 119 5.74 -4.69 4.30
CA PHE A 119 6.66 -3.93 3.46
C PHE A 119 6.03 -3.56 2.11
N MET A 120 5.28 -4.47 1.52
CA MET A 120 4.53 -4.26 0.28
C MET A 120 3.48 -3.16 0.43
N PHE A 121 2.72 -3.15 1.52
CA PHE A 121 1.78 -2.07 1.80
C PHE A 121 2.48 -0.71 1.86
N GLY A 122 3.49 -0.58 2.71
CA GLY A 122 4.18 0.69 2.93
C GLY A 122 4.86 1.22 1.67
N SER A 123 5.62 0.37 0.98
CA SER A 123 6.35 0.77 -0.24
C SER A 123 5.42 1.19 -1.38
N VAL A 124 4.32 0.46 -1.59
CA VAL A 124 3.39 0.75 -2.68
C VAL A 124 2.55 1.98 -2.38
N TYR A 125 2.12 2.16 -1.13
CA TYR A 125 1.43 3.38 -0.70
C TYR A 125 2.33 4.61 -0.89
N MET A 126 3.58 4.55 -0.42
CA MET A 126 4.53 5.65 -0.61
C MET A 126 4.78 5.94 -2.09
N GLY A 127 4.98 4.89 -2.90
CA GLY A 127 5.17 5.04 -4.34
C GLY A 127 3.98 5.68 -5.03
N ALA A 128 2.76 5.27 -4.68
CA ALA A 128 1.53 5.85 -5.24
C ALA A 128 1.37 7.32 -4.86
N ALA A 129 1.55 7.66 -3.58
CA ALA A 129 1.43 9.01 -3.07
C ALA A 129 2.46 9.96 -3.69
N ILE A 130 3.75 9.57 -3.72
CA ILE A 130 4.82 10.36 -4.36
C ILE A 130 4.51 10.60 -5.85
N THR A 131 4.06 9.56 -6.55
CA THR A 131 3.70 9.67 -7.97
C THR A 131 2.52 10.62 -8.16
N ALA A 132 1.50 10.53 -7.31
CA ALA A 132 0.35 11.44 -7.34
C ALA A 132 0.78 12.89 -7.09
N PHE A 133 1.63 13.15 -6.07
CA PHE A 133 2.18 14.49 -5.83
C PHE A 133 2.99 15.02 -7.03
N ALA A 134 3.82 14.17 -7.63
CA ALA A 134 4.58 14.55 -8.83
C ALA A 134 3.64 14.94 -9.99
N ILE A 135 2.63 14.12 -10.28
CA ILE A 135 1.64 14.39 -11.34
C ILE A 135 0.91 15.71 -11.06
N THR A 136 0.46 15.92 -9.84
CA THR A 136 -0.29 17.13 -9.48
C THR A 136 0.58 18.37 -9.62
N TYR A 137 1.85 18.30 -9.19
CA TYR A 137 2.82 19.39 -9.35
C TYR A 137 3.12 19.71 -10.82
N PHE A 138 3.15 18.70 -11.71
CA PHE A 138 3.29 18.91 -13.15
C PHE A 138 2.04 19.51 -13.80
N LEU A 139 0.85 19.26 -13.27
CA LEU A 139 -0.42 19.79 -13.78
C LEU A 139 -0.73 21.20 -13.26
N SER A 140 -0.21 21.56 -12.09
CA SER A 140 -0.38 22.89 -11.48
C SER A 140 0.65 23.93 -11.95
N LEU A 141 1.58 23.54 -12.83
CA LEU A 141 2.68 24.37 -13.38
C LEU A 141 2.28 24.93 -14.75
#